data_AF-A0A9X5S9P7-F1
#
_entry.id   AF-A0A9X5S9P7-F1
#
_cell.length_a   1.000
_cell.length_b   1.000
_cell.length_c   1.000
_cell.angle_alpha   90.00
_cell.angle_beta   90.00
_cell.angle_gamma   90.00
#
_symmetry.space_group_name_H-M   'P 1'
#
loop_
_entity.id
_entity.type
_entity.pdbx_description
1 polymer ?
#
loop_
_entity_poly.entity_id
_entity_poly.type
_entity_poly.pdbx_seq_one_letter_code
_entity_poly.pdbx_strand_id
1 'polypeptide(L)'
;MHKTLKLLGIASIIILIGLGALREWSKLKNEKTPYDQFLIASGKSGDYLKAFTILYPLVLKKDPKAMELVSGSYQYASGVERDLVKANIWLERSKQLGFHTGVEEFEQYKVFLKKKDYGMASVFLERAAEKGNKEAIDILKNDQLVAQNNLIVDKRWSNYWKSFNYDDLYPFEKEIKKSGNYHSPAEQ
;
A
#
# COMPACT_ATOMS: atom_id res chain seq x y z
N MET A 1 -65.63 4.43 -15.06
CA MET A 1 -64.39 4.36 -15.88
C MET A 1 -63.18 5.07 -15.25
N HIS A 2 -63.34 6.22 -14.59
CA HIS A 2 -62.21 7.01 -14.05
C HIS A 2 -61.49 6.42 -12.82
N LYS A 3 -62.17 5.65 -11.95
CA LYS A 3 -61.56 5.03 -10.74
C LYS A 3 -60.65 3.83 -11.05
N THR A 4 -61.02 3.00 -12.03
CA THR A 4 -60.26 1.81 -12.42
C THR A 4 -58.95 2.16 -13.15
N LEU A 5 -58.95 3.23 -13.94
CA LEU A 5 -57.75 3.75 -14.61
C LEU A 5 -56.70 4.27 -13.62
N LYS A 6 -57.13 4.94 -12.53
CA LYS A 6 -56.25 5.37 -11.44
C LYS A 6 -55.66 4.19 -10.66
N LEU A 7 -56.45 3.13 -10.42
CA LEU A 7 -55.97 1.94 -9.71
C LEU A 7 -54.90 1.18 -10.51
N LEU A 8 -55.10 1.04 -11.83
CA LEU A 8 -54.14 0.40 -12.72
C LEU A 8 -52.83 1.19 -12.81
N GLY A 9 -52.90 2.53 -12.84
CA GLY A 9 -51.71 3.39 -12.81
C GLY A 9 -50.92 3.31 -11.50
N ILE A 10 -51.58 3.16 -10.35
CA ILE A 10 -50.91 2.99 -9.05
C ILE A 10 -50.25 1.61 -8.95
N ALA A 11 -50.93 0.56 -9.42
CA ALA A 11 -50.37 -0.80 -9.44
C ALA A 11 -49.13 -0.89 -10.33
N SER A 12 -49.13 -0.25 -11.51
CA SER A 12 -47.95 -0.22 -12.38
C SER A 12 -46.77 0.54 -11.76
N ILE A 13 -47.03 1.62 -11.01
CA ILE A 13 -45.98 2.37 -10.28
C ILE A 13 -45.35 1.50 -9.19
N ILE A 14 -46.14 0.75 -8.41
CA ILE A 14 -45.63 -0.14 -7.36
C ILE A 14 -44.77 -1.27 -7.96
N ILE A 15 -45.19 -1.85 -9.08
CA ILE A 15 -44.41 -2.88 -9.80
C ILE A 15 -43.08 -2.30 -10.31
N LEU A 16 -43.08 -1.09 -10.87
CA LEU A 16 -41.86 -0.43 -11.35
C LEU A 16 -40.89 -0.09 -10.22
N ILE A 17 -41.40 0.38 -9.07
CA ILE A 17 -40.58 0.62 -7.85
C ILE A 17 -40.00 -0.71 -7.35
N GLY A 18 -40.81 -1.77 -7.28
CA GLY A 18 -40.36 -3.10 -6.88
C GLY A 18 -39.29 -3.69 -7.81
N LEU A 19 -39.44 -3.52 -9.12
CA LEU A 19 -38.44 -3.95 -10.12
C LEU A 19 -37.15 -3.12 -10.05
N GLY A 20 -37.25 -1.81 -9.78
CA GLY A 20 -36.10 -0.94 -9.54
C GLY A 20 -35.31 -1.36 -8.30
N ALA A 21 -36.01 -1.58 -7.17
CA ALA A 21 -35.42 -2.06 -5.93
C ALA A 21 -34.80 -3.46 -6.08
N LEU A 22 -35.46 -4.38 -6.80
CA LEU A 22 -34.92 -5.72 -7.09
C LEU A 22 -33.66 -5.65 -7.96
N ARG A 23 -33.62 -4.74 -8.93
CA ARG A 23 -32.45 -4.51 -9.80
C ARG A 23 -31.27 -3.91 -9.02
N GLU A 24 -31.51 -2.92 -8.16
CA GLU A 24 -30.49 -2.35 -7.28
C GLU A 24 -29.99 -3.38 -6.26
N TRP A 25 -30.89 -4.14 -5.65
CA TRP A 25 -30.55 -5.23 -4.75
C TRP A 25 -29.73 -6.34 -5.43
N SER A 26 -30.08 -6.69 -6.67
CA SER A 26 -29.30 -7.62 -7.51
C SER A 26 -27.93 -7.06 -7.89
N LYS A 27 -27.79 -5.75 -8.08
CA LYS A 27 -26.52 -5.10 -8.38
C LYS A 27 -25.61 -5.12 -7.15
N LEU A 28 -26.14 -4.79 -5.97
CA LEU A 28 -25.42 -4.81 -4.70
C LEU A 28 -24.90 -6.21 -4.32
N LYS A 29 -25.69 -7.26 -4.59
CA LYS A 29 -25.27 -8.65 -4.32
C LYS A 29 -24.14 -9.16 -5.22
N ASN A 30 -23.95 -8.56 -6.39
CA ASN A 30 -22.99 -9.02 -7.41
C ASN A 30 -21.83 -8.05 -7.64
N GLU A 31 -21.75 -6.96 -6.88
CA GLU A 31 -20.69 -5.98 -7.02
C GLU A 31 -19.40 -6.52 -6.39
N LYS A 32 -18.38 -6.70 -7.23
CA LYS A 32 -17.05 -7.15 -6.79
C LYS A 32 -16.35 -6.02 -6.06
N THR A 33 -15.86 -6.30 -4.86
CA THR A 33 -15.06 -5.33 -4.10
C THR A 33 -13.75 -5.01 -4.86
N PRO A 34 -13.09 -3.87 -4.58
CA PRO A 34 -11.76 -3.60 -5.14
C PRO A 34 -10.76 -4.74 -4.87
N TYR A 35 -10.88 -5.44 -3.74
CA TYR A 35 -10.06 -6.61 -3.41
C TYR A 35 -10.35 -7.80 -4.32
N ASP A 36 -11.63 -8.08 -4.59
CA ASP A 36 -12.01 -9.15 -5.52
C ASP A 36 -11.51 -8.83 -6.94
N GLN A 37 -11.61 -7.56 -7.34
CA GLN A 37 -11.10 -7.10 -8.63
C GLN A 37 -9.57 -7.22 -8.71
N PHE A 38 -8.85 -6.89 -7.62
CA PHE A 38 -7.41 -7.12 -7.51
C PHE A 38 -7.08 -8.61 -7.68
N LEU A 39 -7.74 -9.51 -6.94
CA LEU A 39 -7.46 -10.95 -6.99
C LEU A 39 -7.76 -11.55 -8.37
N ILE A 40 -8.82 -11.08 -9.03
CA ILE A 40 -9.13 -11.50 -10.41
C ILE A 40 -8.06 -11.00 -11.38
N ALA A 41 -7.64 -9.75 -11.23
CA ALA A 41 -6.62 -9.13 -12.08
C ALA A 41 -5.26 -9.82 -11.94
N SER A 42 -4.79 -10.02 -10.70
CA SER A 42 -3.49 -10.62 -10.37
C SER A 42 -3.45 -12.13 -10.56
N GLY A 43 -4.56 -12.83 -10.34
CA GLY A 43 -4.67 -14.27 -10.55
C GLY A 43 -5.00 -14.64 -11.99
N LYS A 44 -6.30 -14.64 -12.33
CA LYS A 44 -6.81 -15.23 -13.58
C LYS A 44 -6.27 -14.54 -14.84
N SER A 45 -6.09 -13.22 -14.82
CA SER A 45 -5.55 -12.49 -15.98
C SER A 45 -4.04 -12.28 -15.95
N GLY A 46 -3.38 -12.40 -14.79
CA GLY A 46 -1.98 -12.02 -14.61
C GLY A 46 -1.67 -10.54 -14.93
N ASP A 47 -2.70 -9.69 -14.97
CA ASP A 47 -2.60 -8.26 -15.29
C ASP A 47 -2.30 -7.49 -14.01
N TYR A 48 -1.04 -7.54 -13.61
CA TYR A 48 -0.58 -6.92 -12.37
C TYR A 48 -0.62 -5.40 -12.43
N LEU A 49 -0.38 -4.77 -13.58
CA LEU A 49 -0.53 -3.32 -13.72
C LEU A 49 -1.96 -2.90 -13.37
N LYS A 50 -2.97 -3.60 -13.92
CA LYS A 50 -4.37 -3.35 -13.57
C LYS A 50 -4.65 -3.66 -12.10
N ALA A 51 -4.12 -4.76 -11.57
CA ALA A 51 -4.30 -5.13 -10.17
C ALA A 51 -3.80 -4.01 -9.24
N PHE A 52 -2.58 -3.52 -9.44
CA PHE A 52 -2.02 -2.43 -8.64
C PHE A 52 -2.67 -1.07 -8.94
N THR A 53 -3.19 -0.85 -10.14
CA THR A 53 -4.05 0.34 -10.41
C THR A 53 -5.28 0.35 -9.52
N ILE A 54 -5.91 -0.82 -9.31
CA ILE A 54 -7.11 -0.95 -8.46
C ILE A 54 -6.78 -0.65 -6.99
N LEU A 55 -5.66 -1.15 -6.47
CA LEU A 55 -5.28 -0.95 -5.06
C LEU A 55 -4.77 0.46 -4.76
N TYR A 56 -4.18 1.16 -5.73
CA TYR A 56 -3.49 2.43 -5.52
C TYR A 56 -4.34 3.48 -4.76
N PRO A 57 -5.58 3.79 -5.16
CA PRO A 57 -6.41 4.76 -4.43
C PRO A 57 -6.76 4.32 -3.00
N LEU A 58 -6.81 3.02 -2.71
CA LEU A 58 -7.07 2.51 -1.35
C LEU A 58 -5.83 2.69 -0.47
N VAL A 59 -4.65 2.41 -1.02
CA VAL A 59 -3.38 2.64 -0.33
C VAL A 59 -3.18 4.11 0.00
N LEU A 60 -3.51 5.03 -0.92
CA LEU A 60 -3.47 6.48 -0.65
C LEU A 60 -4.41 6.90 0.49
N LYS A 61 -5.54 6.19 0.66
CA LYS A 61 -6.47 6.35 1.79
C LYS A 61 -6.04 5.58 3.05
N LYS A 62 -4.83 5.02 3.05
CA LYS A 62 -4.25 4.25 4.17
C LYS A 62 -5.07 3.01 4.55
N ASP A 63 -5.71 2.39 3.57
CA ASP A 63 -6.45 1.15 3.80
C ASP A 63 -5.48 -0.01 4.16
N PRO A 64 -5.63 -0.63 5.34
CA PRO A 64 -4.70 -1.66 5.82
C PRO A 64 -4.73 -2.92 4.95
N LYS A 65 -5.90 -3.33 4.47
CA LYS A 65 -6.05 -4.53 3.65
C LYS A 65 -5.39 -4.35 2.28
N ALA A 66 -5.50 -3.17 1.68
CA ALA A 66 -4.79 -2.84 0.45
C ALA A 66 -3.27 -2.86 0.65
N MET A 67 -2.75 -2.31 1.75
CA MET A 67 -1.33 -2.35 2.09
C MET A 67 -0.82 -3.77 2.35
N GLU A 68 -1.62 -4.62 3.02
CA GLU A 68 -1.32 -6.05 3.20
C GLU A 68 -1.24 -6.81 1.87
N LEU A 69 -2.12 -6.49 0.90
CA LEU A 69 -2.06 -7.10 -0.42
C LEU A 69 -0.79 -6.69 -1.19
N VAL A 70 -0.33 -5.44 -1.04
CA VAL A 70 0.96 -5.00 -1.59
C VAL A 70 2.12 -5.75 -0.91
N SER A 71 2.07 -5.86 0.43
CA SER A 71 3.06 -6.62 1.20
C SER A 71 3.17 -8.08 0.73
N GLY A 72 2.03 -8.77 0.62
CA GLY A 72 1.96 -10.14 0.13
C GLY A 72 2.50 -10.29 -1.29
N SER A 73 2.28 -9.28 -2.14
CA SER A 73 2.79 -9.32 -3.51
C SER A 73 4.31 -9.34 -3.58
N TYR A 74 4.98 -8.53 -2.74
CA TYR A 74 6.44 -8.58 -2.59
C TYR A 74 6.92 -9.87 -1.92
N GLN A 75 6.19 -10.38 -0.91
CA GLN A 75 6.58 -11.60 -0.20
C GLN A 75 6.55 -12.85 -1.10
N TYR A 76 5.53 -12.95 -1.96
CA TYR A 76 5.24 -14.10 -2.81
C TYR A 76 5.59 -13.87 -4.29
N ALA A 77 6.31 -12.79 -4.63
CA ALA A 77 6.69 -12.45 -6.00
C ALA A 77 5.51 -12.38 -6.99
N SER A 78 4.37 -11.85 -6.55
CA SER A 78 3.16 -11.74 -7.38
C SER A 78 3.19 -10.46 -8.20
N GLY A 79 3.71 -10.55 -9.43
CA GLY A 79 3.79 -9.42 -10.36
C GLY A 79 4.93 -8.45 -10.09
N VAL A 80 5.75 -8.72 -9.08
CA VAL A 80 6.94 -7.96 -8.70
C VAL A 80 8.03 -8.93 -8.27
N GLU A 81 9.28 -8.50 -8.30
CA GLU A 81 10.38 -9.27 -7.73
C GLU A 81 10.20 -9.46 -6.22
N ARG A 82 10.64 -10.61 -5.71
CA ARG A 82 10.54 -10.91 -4.28
C ARG A 82 11.45 -9.99 -3.48
N ASP A 83 10.87 -9.22 -2.56
CA ASP A 83 11.62 -8.36 -1.66
C ASP A 83 10.97 -8.34 -0.27
N LEU A 84 11.60 -9.02 0.69
CA LEU A 84 11.06 -9.15 2.05
C LEU A 84 11.09 -7.84 2.84
N VAL A 85 12.02 -6.94 2.54
CA VAL A 85 12.09 -5.65 3.21
C VAL A 85 10.96 -4.77 2.71
N LYS A 86 10.76 -4.67 1.40
CA LYS A 86 9.59 -3.96 0.84
C LYS A 86 8.28 -4.53 1.37
N ALA A 87 8.18 -5.88 1.44
CA ALA A 87 7.03 -6.53 2.04
C ALA A 87 6.81 -6.11 3.50
N ASN A 88 7.87 -6.11 4.32
CA ASN A 88 7.79 -5.70 5.72
C ASN A 88 7.41 -4.22 5.88
N ILE A 89 7.98 -3.32 5.06
CA ILE A 89 7.63 -1.90 5.08
C ILE A 89 6.12 -1.72 4.81
N TRP A 90 5.57 -2.40 3.79
CA TRP A 90 4.15 -2.34 3.50
C TRP A 90 3.28 -2.93 4.61
N LEU A 91 3.76 -3.99 5.28
CA LEU A 91 3.08 -4.57 6.43
C LEU A 91 3.09 -3.63 7.64
N GLU A 92 4.21 -2.96 7.93
CA GLU A 92 4.30 -1.97 9.00
C GLU A 92 3.39 -0.77 8.72
N ARG A 93 3.31 -0.33 7.46
CA ARG A 93 2.37 0.72 7.05
C ARG A 93 0.92 0.33 7.27
N SER A 94 0.57 -0.93 6.98
CA SER A 94 -0.76 -1.47 7.28
C SER A 94 -1.07 -1.41 8.78
N LYS A 95 -0.18 -1.98 9.61
CA LYS A 95 -0.36 -2.02 11.07
C LYS A 95 -0.51 -0.64 11.70
N GLN A 96 0.25 0.33 11.19
CA GLN A 96 0.28 1.71 11.71
C GLN A 96 -0.74 2.63 11.03
N LEU A 97 -1.50 2.13 10.04
CA LEU A 97 -2.44 2.91 9.24
C LEU A 97 -1.81 4.20 8.69
N GLY A 98 -0.58 4.12 8.18
CA GLY A 98 0.21 5.30 7.83
C GLY A 98 1.51 4.99 7.11
N PHE A 99 2.11 6.02 6.51
CA PHE A 99 3.36 5.88 5.74
C PHE A 99 4.63 6.13 6.56
N HIS A 100 4.50 6.81 7.70
CA HIS A 100 5.60 7.11 8.61
C HIS A 100 5.74 5.95 9.60
N THR A 101 6.77 5.14 9.41
CA THR A 101 6.99 3.87 10.11
C THR A 101 8.43 3.80 10.62
N GLY A 102 8.73 2.90 11.56
CA GLY A 102 10.07 2.74 12.14
C GLY A 102 10.56 3.89 13.03
N VAL A 103 9.66 4.78 13.47
CA VAL A 103 10.00 5.99 14.25
C VAL A 103 10.60 5.63 15.61
N GLU A 104 10.02 4.67 16.32
CA GLU A 104 10.49 4.26 17.64
C GLU A 104 11.91 3.70 17.59
N GLU A 105 12.19 2.86 16.59
CA GLU A 105 13.52 2.32 16.35
C GLU A 105 14.53 3.42 16.01
N PHE A 106 14.12 4.40 15.21
CA PHE A 106 14.99 5.52 14.86
C PHE A 106 15.31 6.42 16.07
N GLU A 107 14.35 6.62 16.98
CA GLU A 107 14.62 7.30 18.25
C GLU A 107 15.62 6.53 19.11
N GLN A 108 15.47 5.21 19.21
CA GLN A 108 16.45 4.37 19.92
C GLN A 108 17.84 4.44 19.29
N TYR A 109 17.95 4.43 17.96
CA TYR A 109 19.21 4.66 17.25
C TYR A 109 19.90 5.94 17.74
N LYS A 110 19.17 7.08 17.77
CA LYS A 110 19.73 8.35 18.24
C LYS A 110 20.17 8.29 19.71
N VAL A 111 19.42 7.60 20.56
CA VAL A 111 19.78 7.41 21.99
C VAL A 111 21.09 6.63 22.14
N PHE A 112 21.24 5.50 21.46
CA PHE A 112 22.47 4.69 21.55
C PHE A 112 23.66 5.36 20.87
N LEU A 113 23.43 6.06 19.77
CA LEU A 113 24.46 6.86 19.10
C LEU A 113 25.02 7.94 20.04
N LYS A 114 24.15 8.66 20.76
CA LYS A 114 24.58 9.66 21.76
C LYS A 114 25.39 9.05 22.90
N LYS A 115 25.06 7.81 23.28
CA LYS A 115 25.81 7.04 24.30
C LYS A 115 27.13 6.46 23.76
N LYS A 116 27.42 6.60 22.46
CA LYS A 116 28.54 5.98 21.75
C LYS A 116 28.51 4.45 21.80
N ASP A 117 27.33 3.87 21.97
CA ASP A 117 27.11 2.43 21.81
C ASP A 117 26.79 2.17 20.34
N TYR A 118 27.84 2.13 19.52
CA TYR A 118 27.70 2.03 18.08
C TYR A 118 27.12 0.68 17.62
N GLY A 119 27.32 -0.39 18.41
CA GLY A 119 26.72 -1.69 18.14
C GLY A 119 25.20 -1.62 18.21
N MET A 120 24.66 -1.14 19.33
CA MET A 120 23.21 -1.00 19.48
C MET A 120 22.63 0.08 18.57
N ALA A 121 23.36 1.18 18.33
CA ALA A 121 22.94 2.20 17.37
C ALA A 121 22.74 1.58 15.98
N SER A 122 23.67 0.73 15.52
CA SER A 122 23.58 0.06 14.22
C SER A 122 22.37 -0.87 14.15
N VAL A 123 22.14 -1.68 15.19
CA VAL A 123 20.97 -2.58 15.26
C VAL A 123 19.65 -1.81 15.17
N PHE A 124 19.53 -0.70 15.90
CA PHE A 124 18.30 0.10 15.86
C PHE A 124 18.12 0.85 14.54
N LEU A 125 19.20 1.30 13.92
CA LEU A 125 19.14 1.93 12.60
C LEU A 125 18.67 0.94 11.53
N GLU A 126 19.21 -0.28 11.53
CA GLU A 126 18.79 -1.33 10.61
C GLU A 126 17.32 -1.69 10.79
N ARG A 127 16.86 -1.86 12.03
CA ARG A 127 15.44 -2.12 12.32
C ARG A 127 14.53 -0.97 11.89
N ALA A 128 14.95 0.27 12.10
CA ALA A 128 14.20 1.44 11.65
C ALA A 128 14.04 1.42 10.13
N ALA A 129 15.11 1.14 9.39
CA ALA A 129 15.09 1.05 7.94
C ALA A 129 14.22 -0.12 7.44
N GLU A 130 14.33 -1.30 8.05
CA GLU A 130 13.49 -2.47 7.74
C GLU A 130 12.00 -2.21 7.97
N LYS A 131 11.67 -1.34 8.93
CA LYS A 131 10.31 -0.88 9.18
C LYS A 131 9.87 0.24 8.26
N GLY A 132 10.77 0.84 7.48
CA GLY A 132 10.45 1.87 6.48
C GLY A 132 10.74 3.30 6.92
N ASN A 133 11.52 3.49 7.99
CA ASN A 133 11.97 4.83 8.37
C ASN A 133 12.90 5.40 7.28
N LYS A 134 12.47 6.49 6.65
CA LYS A 134 13.16 7.07 5.51
C LYS A 134 14.54 7.61 5.89
N GLU A 135 14.65 8.24 7.05
CA GLU A 135 15.91 8.79 7.55
C GLU A 135 16.94 7.69 7.79
N ALA A 136 16.53 6.56 8.37
CA ALA A 136 17.38 5.40 8.58
C ALA A 136 17.89 4.81 7.27
N ILE A 137 16.99 4.66 6.28
CA ILE A 137 17.34 4.21 4.93
C ILE A 137 18.35 5.16 4.29
N ASP A 138 18.13 6.47 4.37
CA ASP A 138 19.02 7.48 3.79
C ASP A 138 20.41 7.48 4.45
N ILE A 139 20.50 7.23 5.76
CA ILE A 139 21.78 7.05 6.45
C ILE A 139 22.49 5.78 5.96
N LEU A 140 21.80 4.63 5.91
CA LEU A 140 22.39 3.36 5.48
C LEU A 140 22.84 3.36 4.02
N LYS A 141 22.20 4.17 3.17
CA LYS A 141 22.59 4.38 1.77
C LYS A 141 23.90 5.14 1.61
N ASN A 142 24.26 5.94 2.59
CA ASN A 142 25.38 6.87 2.50
C ASN A 142 26.57 6.38 3.33
N ASP A 143 27.59 5.85 2.67
CA ASP A 143 28.81 5.34 3.31
C ASP A 143 29.50 6.38 4.19
N GLN A 144 29.43 7.66 3.83
CA GLN A 144 30.02 8.73 4.62
C GLN A 144 29.27 8.91 5.94
N LEU A 145 27.93 8.85 5.93
CA LEU A 145 27.12 8.94 7.14
C LEU A 145 27.29 7.70 8.01
N VAL A 146 27.38 6.51 7.43
CA VAL A 146 27.70 5.27 8.15
C VAL A 146 29.05 5.41 8.87
N ALA A 147 30.09 5.83 8.15
CA ALA A 147 31.43 6.01 8.72
C ALA A 147 31.48 7.11 9.81
N GLN A 148 30.86 8.26 9.57
CA GLN A 148 30.83 9.38 10.53
C GLN A 148 30.17 9.00 11.86
N ASN A 149 29.16 8.13 11.82
CA ASN A 149 28.45 7.65 13.00
C ASN A 149 29.07 6.38 13.62
N ASN A 150 30.21 5.92 13.10
CA ASN A 150 30.89 4.68 13.50
C ASN A 150 30.00 3.43 13.45
N LEU A 151 29.06 3.39 12.50
CA LEU A 151 28.07 2.33 12.40
C LEU A 151 28.67 1.05 11.82
N ILE A 152 28.22 -0.09 12.36
CA ILE A 152 28.63 -1.43 11.98
C ILE A 152 27.47 -2.04 11.19
N VAL A 153 27.60 -2.06 9.87
CA VAL A 153 26.57 -2.56 8.96
C VAL A 153 27.15 -3.70 8.13
N ASP A 154 26.41 -4.80 8.00
CA ASP A 154 26.83 -5.92 7.14
C ASP A 154 26.99 -5.45 5.68
N LYS A 155 28.03 -5.92 4.99
CA LYS A 155 28.33 -5.48 3.62
C LYS A 155 27.21 -5.82 2.63
N ARG A 156 26.57 -6.98 2.77
CA ARG A 156 25.43 -7.36 1.91
C ARG A 156 24.26 -6.43 2.16
N TRP A 157 24.05 -6.05 3.42
CA TRP A 157 23.00 -5.12 3.80
C TRP A 157 23.24 -3.70 3.32
N SER A 158 24.47 -3.19 3.45
CA SER A 158 24.88 -1.91 2.84
C SER A 158 24.61 -1.89 1.33
N ASN A 159 24.96 -2.96 0.62
CA ASN A 159 24.70 -3.06 -0.83
C ASN A 159 23.20 -3.05 -1.16
N TYR A 160 22.38 -3.76 -0.36
CA TYR A 160 20.93 -3.73 -0.50
C TYR A 160 20.40 -2.29 -0.42
N TRP A 161 20.72 -1.57 0.67
CA TRP A 161 20.23 -0.22 0.89
C TRP A 161 20.67 0.75 -0.21
N LYS A 162 21.92 0.67 -0.68
CA LYS A 162 22.40 1.50 -1.79
C LYS A 162 21.54 1.38 -3.05
N SER A 163 21.07 0.19 -3.36
CA SER A 163 20.16 -0.07 -4.49
C SER A 163 18.69 0.23 -4.18
N PHE A 164 18.33 0.41 -2.91
CA PHE A 164 16.95 0.61 -2.48
C PHE A 164 16.39 1.94 -2.97
N ASN A 165 15.33 1.88 -3.78
CA ASN A 165 14.60 3.04 -4.25
C ASN A 165 13.32 3.23 -3.43
N TYR A 166 13.36 4.16 -2.47
CA TYR A 166 12.22 4.47 -1.60
C TYR A 166 11.03 5.06 -2.38
N ASP A 167 11.31 5.83 -3.43
CA ASP A 167 10.28 6.49 -4.24
C ASP A 167 9.62 5.54 -5.25
N ASP A 168 10.09 4.29 -5.35
CA ASP A 168 9.56 3.22 -6.20
C ASP A 168 9.15 2.01 -5.35
N LEU A 169 8.59 2.31 -4.19
CA LEU A 169 8.16 1.31 -3.22
C LEU A 169 6.77 0.74 -3.56
N TYR A 170 5.91 1.53 -4.20
CA TYR A 170 4.62 1.05 -4.70
C TYR A 170 4.77 0.44 -6.10
N PRO A 171 4.31 -0.80 -6.33
CA PRO A 171 4.42 -1.44 -7.64
C PRO A 171 3.72 -0.64 -8.75
N PHE A 172 4.43 -0.43 -9.87
CA PHE A 172 3.91 0.22 -11.08
C PHE A 172 3.45 1.68 -10.88
N GLU A 173 3.92 2.37 -9.84
CA GLU A 173 3.42 3.72 -9.51
C GLU A 173 3.62 4.71 -10.67
N LYS A 174 4.75 4.62 -11.37
CA LYS A 174 5.07 5.49 -12.51
C LYS A 174 4.11 5.28 -13.67
N GLU A 175 3.81 4.02 -14.00
CA GLU A 175 2.87 3.62 -15.05
C GLU A 175 1.45 4.06 -14.70
N ILE A 176 1.03 3.84 -13.46
CA ILE A 176 -0.29 4.24 -12.95
C ILE A 176 -0.47 5.76 -13.10
N LYS A 177 0.51 6.56 -12.64
CA LYS A 177 0.48 8.03 -12.75
C LYS A 177 0.48 8.51 -14.22
N LYS A 178 1.25 7.87 -15.11
CA LYS A 178 1.31 8.23 -16.54
C LYS A 178 0.03 7.92 -17.29
N SER A 179 -0.72 6.88 -16.88
CA SER A 179 -1.94 6.45 -17.58
C SER A 179 -3.10 7.46 -17.51
N GLY A 180 -2.95 8.58 -16.80
CA GLY A 180 -4.01 9.60 -16.66
C GLY A 180 -5.21 9.15 -15.83
N ASN A 181 -5.20 7.91 -15.32
CA ASN A 181 -6.27 7.35 -14.49
C ASN A 181 -6.27 7.85 -13.04
N TYR A 182 -5.49 8.90 -12.72
CA TYR A 182 -5.51 9.51 -11.39
C TYR A 182 -5.10 10.99 -11.41
N HIS A 183 -5.91 11.82 -10.75
CA HIS A 183 -5.55 13.17 -10.30
C HIS A 183 -5.25 13.09 -8.80
N SER A 184 -4.05 13.49 -8.38
CA SER A 184 -3.64 13.54 -6.98
C SER A 184 -4.59 14.43 -6.15
N PRO A 185 -5.09 13.99 -4.99
CA PRO A 185 -5.76 14.86 -4.03
C PRO A 185 -4.82 15.83 -3.28
N ALA A 186 -3.50 15.73 -3.49
CA ALA A 186 -2.49 16.34 -2.61
C ALA A 186 -1.71 17.51 -3.23
N GLU A 187 -2.33 18.29 -4.12
CA GLU A 187 -1.85 19.63 -4.51
C GLU A 187 -2.74 20.75 -3.92
N GLN A 188 -3.32 20.53 -2.73
CA GLN A 188 -3.99 21.56 -1.93
C GLN A 188 -3.47 21.55 -0.49
#